data_AF-A0A380P265-F1
#
_entry.id   AF-A0A380P265-F1
#
_cell.length_a   1.000
_cell.length_b   1.000
_cell.length_c   1.000
_cell.angle_alpha   90.00
_cell.angle_beta   90.00
_cell.angle_gamma   90.00
#
_symmetry.space_group_name_H-M   'P 1'
#
loop_
_entity.id
_entity.type
_entity.pdbx_description
1 polymer ?
#
loop_
_entity_poly.entity_id
_entity_poly.type
_entity_poly.pdbx_seq_one_letter_code
_entity_poly.pdbx_strand_id
1 'polypeptide(L)'
;MPLSSGLQIDHPDSEKSAESAKISDAYISSTLSELQKMGYDPTKDGLKVHTNLNLDVQKKAYDIANGDAEVQWPSDDLQLAMTVANPKNGKVIAQIGGRKNDTTFGLNRAQQTTRSSGSTAKPLVDYGPAVEHLNWPTYRALNDTPYTYPGTNTKVYDLTTSLMGQ
;
A
#
# COMPACT_ATOMS: atom_id res chain seq x y z
N MET A 1 42.51 30.60 -9.77
CA MET A 1 41.15 30.55 -10.35
C MET A 1 40.62 29.15 -10.17
N PRO A 2 39.46 28.91 -9.53
CA PRO A 2 38.91 27.56 -9.43
C PRO A 2 38.35 27.12 -10.78
N LEU A 3 38.62 25.87 -11.16
CA LEU A 3 38.17 25.23 -12.39
C LEU A 3 36.67 24.90 -12.26
N SER A 4 35.81 25.81 -12.73
CA SER A 4 34.35 25.61 -12.80
C SER A 4 33.88 25.06 -14.16
N SER A 5 34.76 25.06 -15.18
CA SER A 5 34.41 24.65 -16.53
C SER A 5 34.56 23.14 -16.69
N GLY A 6 33.55 22.38 -16.29
CA GLY A 6 33.53 20.93 -16.45
C GLY A 6 32.52 20.18 -15.56
N LEU A 7 31.92 20.85 -14.57
CA LEU A 7 30.83 20.27 -13.80
C LEU A 7 29.57 20.31 -14.68
N GLN A 8 29.27 19.24 -15.41
CA GLN A 8 27.94 19.05 -15.97
C GLN A 8 26.97 18.94 -14.79
N ILE A 9 26.14 19.97 -14.62
CA ILE A 9 25.18 20.06 -13.51
C ILE A 9 23.97 19.14 -13.77
N ASP A 10 23.67 18.86 -15.04
CA ASP A 10 22.62 17.93 -15.44
C ASP A 10 23.20 16.79 -16.26
N HIS A 11 23.13 15.59 -15.69
CA HIS A 11 23.25 14.35 -16.43
C HIS A 11 21.82 13.84 -16.70
N PRO A 12 21.40 13.62 -17.95
CA PRO A 12 20.07 13.07 -18.25
C PRO A 12 19.84 11.70 -17.60
N ASP A 13 20.92 10.98 -17.26
CA ASP A 13 20.86 9.74 -16.48
C ASP A 13 20.55 9.98 -14.99
N SER A 14 20.99 11.11 -14.40
CA SER A 14 20.64 11.46 -13.02
C SER A 14 19.18 11.85 -12.88
N GLU A 15 18.60 12.54 -13.87
CA GLU A 15 17.17 12.86 -13.88
C GLU A 15 16.30 11.61 -14.04
N LYS A 16 16.61 10.73 -15.00
CA LYS A 16 15.90 9.44 -15.16
C LYS A 16 16.03 8.54 -13.93
N SER A 17 17.20 8.56 -13.27
CA SER A 17 17.43 7.86 -12.02
C SER A 17 16.59 8.44 -10.89
N ALA A 18 16.52 9.77 -10.77
CA ALA A 18 15.72 10.46 -9.75
C ALA A 18 14.21 10.22 -9.94
N GLU A 19 13.74 10.23 -11.19
CA GLU A 19 12.32 9.98 -11.50
C GLU A 19 11.94 8.51 -11.26
N SER A 20 12.80 7.57 -11.66
CA SER A 20 12.63 6.15 -11.36
C SER A 20 12.68 5.86 -9.85
N ALA A 21 13.53 6.59 -9.11
CA ALA A 21 13.60 6.53 -7.66
C ALA A 21 12.31 7.07 -7.02
N LYS A 22 11.74 8.18 -7.52
CA LYS A 22 10.46 8.72 -7.04
C LYS A 22 9.31 7.74 -7.27
N ILE A 23 9.26 7.10 -8.45
CA ILE A 23 8.24 6.09 -8.80
C ILE A 23 8.29 4.89 -7.86
N SER A 24 9.49 4.47 -7.45
CA SER A 24 9.71 3.24 -6.68
C SER A 24 10.06 3.49 -5.20
N ASP A 25 9.97 4.72 -4.73
CA ASP A 25 10.46 5.17 -3.41
C ASP A 25 9.90 4.33 -2.25
N ALA A 26 8.59 4.08 -2.27
CA ALA A 26 7.92 3.27 -1.27
C ALA A 26 8.43 1.82 -1.26
N TYR A 27 8.70 1.25 -2.44
CA TYR A 27 9.27 -0.10 -2.52
C TYR A 27 10.71 -0.12 -2.01
N ILE A 28 11.53 0.86 -2.40
CA ILE A 28 12.93 0.96 -1.99
C ILE A 28 13.00 1.12 -0.46
N SER A 29 12.22 2.03 0.13
CA SER A 29 12.17 2.21 1.59
C SER A 29 11.77 0.93 2.32
N SER A 30 10.81 0.17 1.79
CA SER A 30 10.45 -1.15 2.35
C SER A 30 11.60 -2.13 2.29
N THR A 31 12.30 -2.23 1.15
CA THR A 31 13.45 -3.14 1.01
C THR A 31 14.60 -2.76 1.94
N LEU A 32 14.87 -1.47 2.12
CA LEU A 32 15.89 -1.00 3.06
C LEU A 32 15.53 -1.35 4.50
N SER A 33 14.27 -1.14 4.89
CA SER A 33 13.78 -1.52 6.22
C SER A 33 13.90 -3.03 6.47
N GLU A 34 13.63 -3.85 5.45
CA GLU A 34 13.78 -5.30 5.53
C GLU A 34 15.25 -5.72 5.66
N LEU A 35 16.16 -5.15 4.86
CA LEU A 35 17.60 -5.41 4.96
C LEU A 35 18.17 -5.05 6.33
N GLN A 36 17.75 -3.91 6.88
CA GLN A 36 18.15 -3.50 8.23
C GLN A 36 17.64 -4.47 9.30
N LYS A 37 16.40 -4.98 9.18
CA LYS A 37 15.86 -6.01 10.09
C LYS A 37 16.63 -7.33 10.00
N MET A 38 17.19 -7.64 8.83
CA MET A 38 18.05 -8.80 8.62
C MET A 38 19.49 -8.60 9.12
N GLY A 39 19.85 -7.38 9.54
CA GLY A 39 21.16 -7.04 10.08
C GLY A 39 22.19 -6.53 9.06
N TYR A 40 21.78 -6.24 7.83
CA TYR A 40 22.63 -5.62 6.82
C TYR A 40 22.67 -4.09 6.96
N ASP A 41 23.79 -3.46 6.63
CA ASP A 41 23.91 -2.00 6.52
C ASP A 41 24.02 -1.60 5.03
N PRO A 42 22.91 -1.19 4.39
CA PRO A 42 22.90 -0.83 2.98
C PRO A 42 23.87 0.30 2.60
N THR A 43 24.30 1.10 3.59
CA THR A 43 25.18 2.26 3.37
C THR A 43 26.66 1.90 3.37
N LYS A 44 27.04 0.75 3.93
CA LYS A 44 28.46 0.37 4.11
C LYS A 44 28.84 -0.91 3.36
N ASP A 45 27.89 -1.81 3.17
CA ASP A 45 28.18 -3.18 2.73
C ASP A 45 28.30 -3.33 1.19
N GLY A 46 28.08 -2.25 0.42
CA GLY A 46 28.22 -2.27 -1.05
C GLY A 46 27.31 -3.29 -1.73
N LEU A 47 26.13 -3.54 -1.17
CA LEU A 47 25.25 -4.65 -1.54
C LEU A 47 24.63 -4.46 -2.92
N LYS A 48 24.54 -5.58 -3.67
CA LYS A 48 23.68 -5.68 -4.85
C LYS A 48 22.42 -6.43 -4.49
N VAL A 49 21.29 -5.72 -4.47
CA VAL A 49 20.00 -6.26 -4.03
C VAL A 49 19.14 -6.57 -5.24
N HIS A 50 18.77 -7.84 -5.40
CA HIS A 50 17.83 -8.29 -6.43
C HIS A 50 16.44 -8.45 -5.81
N THR A 51 15.47 -7.67 -6.30
CA THR A 51 14.13 -7.61 -5.73
C THR A 51 13.11 -8.28 -6.66
N ASN A 52 11.85 -8.37 -6.22
CA ASN A 52 10.75 -8.89 -7.03
C ASN A 52 9.95 -7.76 -7.69
N LEU A 53 10.47 -6.52 -7.67
CA LEU A 53 9.81 -5.35 -8.25
C LEU A 53 9.56 -5.57 -9.74
N ASN A 54 8.29 -5.51 -10.13
CA ASN A 54 7.90 -5.46 -11.53
C ASN A 54 7.73 -3.99 -11.92
N LEU A 55 8.65 -3.47 -12.72
CA LEU A 55 8.66 -2.06 -13.11
C LEU A 55 7.43 -1.65 -13.92
N ASP A 56 6.86 -2.55 -14.73
CA ASP A 56 5.69 -2.24 -15.53
C ASP A 56 4.45 -2.08 -14.64
N VAL A 57 4.28 -2.99 -13.67
CA VAL A 57 3.21 -2.89 -12.66
C VAL A 57 3.41 -1.68 -11.76
N GLN A 58 4.67 -1.39 -11.37
CA GLN A 58 5.00 -0.24 -10.53
C GLN A 58 4.68 1.09 -11.23
N LYS A 59 5.06 1.24 -12.51
CA LYS A 59 4.73 2.43 -13.30
C LYS A 59 3.22 2.60 -13.42
N LYS A 60 2.50 1.53 -13.74
CA LYS A 60 1.04 1.57 -13.83
C LYS A 60 0.39 1.98 -12.51
N ALA A 61 0.87 1.42 -11.40
CA ALA A 61 0.44 1.77 -10.05
C ALA A 61 0.69 3.25 -9.73
N TYR A 62 1.84 3.78 -10.13
CA TYR A 62 2.19 5.18 -9.97
C TYR A 62 1.29 6.10 -10.81
N ASP A 63 1.00 5.71 -12.05
CA ASP A 63 0.12 6.46 -12.96
C ASP A 63 -1.32 6.51 -12.45
N ILE A 64 -1.83 5.42 -11.88
CA ILE A 64 -3.15 5.41 -11.21
C ILE A 64 -3.17 6.37 -10.02
N ALA A 65 -2.09 6.36 -9.23
CA ALA A 65 -1.99 7.15 -8.02
C ALA A 65 -1.82 8.65 -8.31
N ASN A 66 -1.06 9.02 -9.35
CA ASN A 66 -0.63 10.41 -9.56
C ASN A 66 -1.11 11.03 -10.87
N GLY A 67 -1.57 10.23 -11.84
CA GLY A 67 -2.15 10.70 -13.09
C GLY A 67 -3.65 10.96 -12.99
N ASP A 68 -4.18 11.62 -14.01
CA ASP A 68 -5.59 12.04 -14.08
C ASP A 68 -6.45 11.16 -15.02
N ALA A 69 -5.83 10.17 -15.67
CA ALA A 69 -6.46 9.41 -16.75
C ALA A 69 -7.40 8.29 -16.26
N GLU A 70 -7.05 7.60 -15.16
CA GLU A 70 -7.79 6.41 -14.71
C GLU A 70 -8.70 6.68 -13.51
N VAL A 71 -8.27 7.56 -12.61
CA VAL A 71 -9.01 7.90 -11.39
C VAL A 71 -9.07 9.40 -11.26
N GLN A 72 -10.30 9.93 -11.21
CA GLN A 72 -10.51 11.33 -10.88
C GLN A 72 -10.52 11.50 -9.37
N TRP A 73 -9.47 12.15 -8.88
CA TRP A 73 -9.29 12.37 -7.46
C TRP A 73 -9.99 13.66 -7.03
N PRO A 74 -10.74 13.65 -5.91
CA PRO A 74 -11.50 14.83 -5.47
C PRO A 74 -10.59 15.98 -5.00
N SER A 75 -9.36 15.66 -4.57
CA SER A 75 -8.33 16.65 -4.26
C SER A 75 -6.93 16.05 -4.36
N ASP A 76 -5.95 16.95 -4.43
CA ASP A 76 -4.52 16.62 -4.42
C ASP A 76 -4.03 16.16 -3.04
N ASP A 77 -4.70 16.61 -1.98
CA ASP A 77 -4.39 16.26 -0.60
C ASP A 77 -4.83 14.83 -0.24
N LEU A 78 -5.75 14.24 -1.00
CA LEU A 78 -6.24 12.89 -0.73
C LEU A 78 -5.12 11.86 -0.93
N GLN A 79 -4.81 11.09 0.11
CA GLN A 79 -3.73 10.11 0.09
C GLN A 79 -4.22 8.69 -0.24
N LEU A 80 -3.41 7.93 -0.98
CA LEU A 80 -3.58 6.51 -1.27
C LEU A 80 -2.29 5.77 -0.91
N ALA A 81 -2.44 4.54 -0.43
CA ALA A 81 -1.34 3.57 -0.37
C ALA A 81 -1.80 2.26 -0.99
N MET A 82 -0.87 1.55 -1.65
CA MET A 82 -1.16 0.31 -2.33
C MET A 82 0.03 -0.65 -2.22
N THR A 83 -0.24 -1.93 -2.00
CA THR A 83 0.74 -3.01 -2.10
C THR A 83 0.17 -4.08 -3.00
N VAL A 84 0.91 -4.48 -4.04
CA VAL A 84 0.53 -5.55 -4.95
C VAL A 84 1.43 -6.75 -4.68
N ALA A 85 0.82 -7.88 -4.32
CA ALA A 85 1.53 -9.13 -4.04
C ALA A 85 1.08 -10.23 -5.02
N ASN A 86 2.01 -11.13 -5.36
CA ASN A 86 1.71 -12.31 -6.15
C ASN A 86 1.04 -13.37 -5.25
N PRO A 87 -0.20 -13.80 -5.53
CA PRO A 87 -0.95 -14.71 -4.66
C PRO A 87 -0.34 -16.11 -4.57
N LYS A 88 0.51 -16.52 -5.54
CA LYS A 88 1.13 -17.85 -5.55
C LYS A 88 2.32 -17.99 -4.60
N ASN A 89 3.02 -16.89 -4.31
CA ASN A 89 4.27 -16.92 -3.54
C ASN A 89 4.41 -15.79 -2.51
N GLY A 90 3.40 -14.92 -2.38
CA GLY A 90 3.37 -13.82 -1.42
C GLY A 90 4.34 -12.67 -1.71
N LYS A 91 5.11 -12.72 -2.80
CA LYS A 91 6.13 -11.71 -3.10
C LYS A 91 5.46 -10.39 -3.51
N VAL A 92 5.90 -9.29 -2.90
CA VAL A 92 5.47 -7.93 -3.28
C VAL A 92 6.16 -7.54 -4.60
N ILE A 93 5.34 -7.21 -5.60
CA ILE A 93 5.79 -6.88 -6.96
C ILE A 93 5.63 -5.40 -7.31
N ALA A 94 4.82 -4.66 -6.55
CA ALA A 94 4.70 -3.20 -6.66
C ALA A 94 4.19 -2.62 -5.34
N GLN A 95 4.57 -1.38 -5.03
CA GLN A 95 4.15 -0.69 -3.82
C GLN A 95 4.14 0.83 -3.98
N ILE A 96 3.08 1.47 -3.53
CA ILE A 96 2.89 2.93 -3.50
C ILE A 96 2.58 3.34 -2.06
N GLY A 97 3.37 4.27 -1.51
CA GLY A 97 3.28 4.70 -0.11
C GLY A 97 2.47 5.99 0.13
N GLY A 98 2.09 6.68 -0.94
CA GLY A 98 1.41 7.97 -0.90
C GLY A 98 1.16 8.53 -2.31
N ARG A 99 0.32 9.56 -2.41
CA ARG A 99 0.05 10.32 -3.64
C ARG A 99 0.72 11.68 -3.57
N LYS A 100 1.20 12.19 -4.72
CA LYS A 100 1.77 13.53 -4.91
C LYS A 100 2.82 13.88 -3.83
N ASN A 101 3.67 12.92 -3.48
CA ASN A 101 4.76 13.14 -2.54
C ASN A 101 5.97 13.73 -3.26
N ASP A 102 6.51 14.84 -2.75
CA ASP A 102 7.73 15.46 -3.28
C ASP A 102 8.99 15.12 -2.48
N THR A 103 8.84 14.41 -1.37
CA THR A 103 9.95 13.96 -0.53
C THR A 103 10.29 12.51 -0.82
N THR A 104 11.53 12.23 -1.23
CA THR A 104 12.11 10.88 -1.26
C THR A 104 12.29 10.34 0.15
N PHE A 105 12.06 9.04 0.35
CA PHE A 105 12.03 8.36 1.64
C PHE A 105 11.03 8.98 2.62
N GLY A 106 9.91 9.48 2.08
CA GLY A 106 8.81 10.02 2.86
C GLY A 106 8.00 8.93 3.58
N LEU A 107 6.87 9.34 4.15
CA LEU A 107 6.00 8.42 4.88
C LEU A 107 5.43 7.33 3.95
N ASN A 108 5.85 6.09 4.15
CA ASN A 108 5.30 4.93 3.44
C ASN A 108 4.07 4.36 4.17
N ARG A 109 2.89 4.81 3.78
CA ARG A 109 1.61 4.34 4.35
C ARG A 109 1.31 2.87 4.05
N ALA A 110 1.95 2.29 3.04
CA ALA A 110 1.73 0.88 2.66
C ALA A 110 2.28 -0.11 3.71
N GLN A 111 3.16 0.35 4.59
CA GLN A 111 3.69 -0.44 5.71
C GLN A 111 3.03 -0.10 7.07
N GLN A 112 2.08 0.83 7.10
CA GLN A 112 1.45 1.27 8.34
C GLN A 112 0.22 0.43 8.68
N THR A 113 0.04 0.14 9.96
CA THR A 113 -1.12 -0.58 10.51
C THR A 113 -2.08 0.31 11.31
N THR A 114 -1.93 1.63 11.19
CA THR A 114 -2.66 2.62 12.01
C THR A 114 -4.07 2.95 11.49
N ARG A 115 -4.45 2.41 10.32
CA ARG A 115 -5.78 2.60 9.73
C ARG A 115 -6.64 1.36 9.97
N SER A 116 -7.92 1.57 10.27
CA SER A 116 -8.89 0.48 10.38
C SER A 116 -9.12 -0.16 9.02
N SER A 117 -9.08 -1.49 8.97
CA SER A 117 -9.47 -2.28 7.80
C SER A 117 -10.99 -2.26 7.57
N GLY A 118 -11.78 -1.92 8.60
CA GLY A 118 -13.24 -1.96 8.55
C GLY A 118 -13.77 -3.28 8.00
N SER A 119 -14.78 -3.22 7.13
CA SER A 119 -15.41 -4.40 6.52
C SER A 119 -14.47 -5.28 5.68
N THR A 120 -13.28 -4.80 5.30
CA THR A 120 -12.32 -5.63 4.53
C THR A 120 -11.72 -6.77 5.36
N ALA A 121 -11.83 -6.71 6.70
CA ALA A 121 -11.44 -7.81 7.57
C ALA A 121 -12.47 -8.95 7.63
N LYS A 122 -13.76 -8.70 7.32
CA LYS A 122 -14.86 -9.67 7.49
C LYS A 122 -14.60 -11.03 6.83
N PRO A 123 -14.08 -11.12 5.58
CA PRO A 123 -13.76 -12.41 4.98
C PRO A 123 -12.77 -13.23 5.82
N LEU A 124 -11.81 -12.57 6.48
CA LEU A 124 -10.77 -13.24 7.26
C LEU A 124 -11.23 -13.59 8.68
N VAL A 125 -11.99 -12.70 9.34
CA VAL A 125 -12.32 -12.86 10.77
C VAL A 125 -13.70 -13.50 11.02
N ASP A 126 -14.64 -13.35 10.08
CA ASP A 126 -16.02 -13.85 10.25
C ASP A 126 -16.31 -15.01 9.28
N TYR A 127 -16.25 -14.74 7.98
CA TYR A 127 -16.73 -15.69 6.97
C TYR A 127 -15.77 -16.88 6.77
N GLY A 128 -14.46 -16.66 6.79
CA GLY A 128 -13.46 -17.74 6.70
C GLY A 128 -13.64 -18.77 7.81
N PRO A 129 -13.61 -18.37 9.09
CA PRO A 129 -13.87 -19.27 10.21
C PRO A 129 -15.26 -19.93 10.16
N ALA A 130 -16.29 -19.22 9.70
CA ALA A 130 -17.63 -19.81 9.56
C ALA A 130 -17.67 -20.93 8.51
N VAL A 131 -16.98 -20.77 7.38
CA VAL A 131 -16.86 -21.83 6.37
C VAL A 131 -16.04 -23.00 6.92
N GLU A 132 -14.90 -22.74 7.54
CA GLU A 132 -13.96 -23.76 8.02
C GLU A 132 -14.50 -24.58 9.20
N HIS A 133 -15.09 -23.91 10.19
CA HIS A 133 -15.47 -24.56 11.46
C HIS A 133 -16.95 -24.87 11.58
N LEU A 134 -17.81 -24.16 10.84
CA LEU A 134 -19.26 -24.36 10.88
C LEU A 134 -19.79 -25.01 9.60
N ASN A 135 -18.93 -25.26 8.60
CA ASN A 135 -19.28 -25.79 7.28
C ASN A 135 -20.45 -25.03 6.63
N TRP A 136 -20.48 -23.71 6.80
CA TRP A 136 -21.55 -22.91 6.22
C TRP A 136 -21.45 -22.89 4.70
N PRO A 137 -22.51 -23.29 3.97
CA PRO A 137 -22.51 -23.15 2.52
C PRO A 137 -22.68 -21.68 2.15
N THR A 138 -22.17 -21.30 0.98
CA THR A 138 -22.21 -19.91 0.47
C THR A 138 -23.62 -19.36 0.26
N TYR A 139 -24.63 -20.23 0.12
CA TYR A 139 -26.04 -19.85 -0.06
C TYR A 139 -26.82 -19.69 1.25
N ARG A 140 -26.18 -19.89 2.41
CA ARG A 140 -26.86 -19.82 3.71
C ARG A 140 -27.41 -18.40 3.92
N ALA A 141 -28.72 -18.30 4.15
CA ALA A 141 -29.33 -17.05 4.56
C ALA A 141 -28.86 -16.67 5.96
N LEU A 142 -28.41 -15.42 6.12
CA LEU A 142 -28.06 -14.82 7.40
C LEU A 142 -29.13 -13.81 7.78
N ASN A 143 -29.42 -13.71 9.07
CA ASN A 143 -30.43 -12.78 9.57
C ASN A 143 -29.79 -11.41 9.80
N ASP A 144 -30.18 -10.42 8.99
CA ASP A 144 -29.64 -9.06 9.03
C ASP A 144 -30.62 -8.11 9.74
N THR A 145 -30.81 -8.35 11.04
CA THR A 145 -31.69 -7.56 11.92
C THR A 145 -30.88 -6.74 12.92
N PRO A 146 -31.42 -5.63 13.46
CA PRO A 146 -30.77 -4.85 14.51
C PRO A 146 -30.14 -5.71 15.60
N TYR A 147 -28.85 -5.53 15.80
CA TYR A 147 -28.07 -6.31 16.75
C TYR A 147 -27.25 -5.40 17.66
N THR A 148 -27.21 -5.76 18.94
CA THR A 148 -26.38 -5.11 19.96
C THR A 148 -25.34 -6.12 20.42
N TYR A 149 -24.07 -5.71 20.48
CA TYR A 149 -23.00 -6.62 20.90
C TYR A 149 -23.25 -7.11 22.34
N PRO A 150 -23.17 -8.43 22.60
CA PRO A 150 -23.39 -8.99 23.93
C PRO A 150 -22.48 -8.32 24.97
N GLY A 151 -23.07 -7.94 26.11
CA GLY A 151 -22.35 -7.27 27.20
C GLY A 151 -22.05 -5.78 26.95
N THR A 152 -22.62 -5.17 25.91
CA THR A 152 -22.45 -3.74 25.62
C THR A 152 -23.78 -3.09 25.23
N ASN A 153 -23.78 -1.75 25.12
CA ASN A 153 -24.84 -0.99 24.47
C ASN A 153 -24.48 -0.59 23.03
N THR A 154 -23.43 -1.19 22.46
CA THR A 154 -22.94 -0.88 21.12
C THR A 154 -23.79 -1.59 20.06
N LYS A 155 -24.45 -0.82 19.21
CA LYS A 155 -25.21 -1.35 18.07
C LYS A 155 -24.30 -1.60 16.86
N VAL A 156 -24.64 -2.59 16.06
CA VAL A 156 -24.03 -2.84 14.76
C VAL A 156 -24.63 -1.85 13.76
N TYR A 157 -23.77 -1.15 13.02
CA TYR A 157 -24.15 -0.20 11.96
C TYR A 157 -23.52 -0.61 10.63
N ASP A 158 -24.21 -0.29 9.54
CA ASP A 158 -23.64 -0.36 8.20
C ASP A 158 -22.85 0.92 7.85
N LEU A 159 -22.07 0.88 6.75
CA LEU A 159 -21.23 1.95 6.21
C LEU A 159 -21.99 3.27 5.97
N THR A 160 -23.32 3.23 5.82
CA THR A 160 -24.18 4.39 5.59
C THR A 160 -24.72 5.03 6.88
N THR A 161 -24.35 4.54 8.06
CA THR A 161 -24.88 4.97 9.38
C THR A 161 -26.40 4.88 9.53
N SER A 162 -27.10 4.29 8.55
CA SER A 162 -28.53 4.00 8.64
C SER A 162 -28.73 2.75 9.49
N LEU A 163 -29.59 2.84 10.50
CA LEU A 163 -30.06 1.68 11.25
C LEU A 163 -30.88 0.81 10.31
N MET A 164 -30.56 -0.49 10.24
CA MET A 164 -31.43 -1.43 9.55
C MET A 164 -32.76 -1.54 10.31
N GLY A 165 -33.90 -1.52 9.60
CA GLY A 165 -35.22 -1.61 10.20
C GLY A 165 -36.20 -0.51 9.75
N GLN A 166 -36.62 -0.58 8.48
CA GLN A 166 -38.04 -0.52 8.16
C GLN A 166 -38.44 -1.87 7.55
#